data_AF-A0A7R9ET88-F1
#
_entry.id   AF-A0A7R9ET88-F1
#
_cell.length_a   1.000
_cell.length_b   1.000
_cell.length_c   1.000
_cell.angle_alpha   90.00
_cell.angle_beta   90.00
_cell.angle_gamma   90.00
#
_symmetry.space_group_name_H-M   'P 1'
#
loop_
_entity.id
_entity.type
_entity.pdbx_description
1 polymer ?
#
loop_
_entity_poly.entity_id
_entity_poly.type
_entity_poly.pdbx_seq_one_letter_code
_entity_poly.pdbx_strand_id
1 'polypeptide(L)'
;MKFVIQSVSSHSSRLGCILDIERLPGAVFETPLLLLYTKGGCIPHLTHEVLQMVTKEPLCLQVPLSSTVHNQTAVAAYKKGIAEFIGLKEHLIYSTVQDPAMATPQGYNEKDFVSVWSRSGKQQINADKYMDVIESFQPDMYQALCDGDTNLNSSKKRVSKALDRSSKMFWRCLERHEKSEVLKKTALLAVLEGGYNLTSREASAKMLSSCDVAGFVIDGLHNNGPDVELLPFEKIKPAIQETVNHLPADKFRIAHGCWNPETVLDLVKEGIDIFDSSYPFLVSERGSALVFNFKGSSSIPHPVETSVKIEPDELRTDDGSNNPFNGTTATSIDVQDGKSKLRSGVIDLKYEISMREKV
;
A
#
# COMPACT_ATOMS: atom_id res chain seq x y z
N MET A 1 1.94 11.82 16.45
CA MET A 1 2.58 11.11 15.33
C MET A 1 3.59 12.04 14.67
N LYS A 2 4.82 11.59 14.46
CA LYS A 2 5.91 12.35 13.83
C LYS A 2 6.55 11.52 12.74
N PHE A 3 6.88 12.15 11.62
CA PHE A 3 7.68 11.53 10.57
C PHE A 3 9.11 12.08 10.60
N VAL A 4 10.09 11.19 10.51
CA VAL A 4 11.51 11.54 10.54
C VAL A 4 12.19 10.92 9.34
N ILE A 5 12.81 11.75 8.51
CA ILE A 5 13.68 11.28 7.42
C ILE A 5 15.04 10.93 8.03
N GLN A 6 15.50 9.71 7.78
CA GLN A 6 16.83 9.24 8.16
C GLN A 6 17.85 9.50 7.04
N SER A 7 17.48 9.24 5.79
CA SER A 7 18.32 9.53 4.63
C SER A 7 17.50 9.72 3.36
N VAL A 8 18.08 10.42 2.39
CA VAL A 8 17.51 10.59 1.05
C VAL A 8 18.57 10.16 0.05
N SER A 9 18.18 9.29 -0.88
CA SER A 9 19.07 8.81 -1.95
C SER A 9 19.24 9.85 -3.05
N SER A 10 20.20 9.63 -3.96
CA SER A 10 20.38 10.47 -5.16
C SER A 10 19.18 10.49 -6.09
N HIS A 11 18.28 9.52 -5.99
CA HIS A 11 17.06 9.40 -6.79
C HIS A 11 15.83 9.71 -5.94
N SER A 12 15.87 10.67 -5.01
CA SER A 12 14.72 11.11 -4.19
C SER A 12 14.05 10.05 -3.30
N SER A 13 14.47 8.77 -3.34
CA SER A 13 14.00 7.75 -2.40
C SER A 13 14.32 8.14 -0.98
N ARG A 14 13.35 7.99 -0.08
CA ARG A 14 13.43 8.43 1.31
C ARG A 14 13.40 7.21 2.23
N LEU A 15 14.42 7.07 3.05
CA LEU A 15 14.39 6.20 4.22
C LEU A 15 14.00 7.04 5.42
N GLY A 16 13.00 6.60 6.15
CA GLY A 16 12.44 7.35 7.26
C GLY A 16 11.70 6.45 8.24
N CYS A 17 11.07 7.06 9.23
CA CYS A 17 10.22 6.36 10.17
C CYS A 17 9.08 7.22 10.70
N ILE A 18 7.97 6.57 11.06
CA ILE A 18 6.84 7.14 11.77
C ILE A 18 6.96 6.74 13.24
N LEU A 19 6.87 7.74 14.11
CA LEU A 19 7.10 7.68 15.55
C LEU A 19 5.98 8.41 16.31
N ASP A 20 6.05 8.38 17.65
CA ASP A 20 5.20 9.16 18.55
C ASP A 20 3.69 8.92 18.32
N ILE A 21 3.31 7.64 18.20
CA ILE A 21 1.93 7.20 18.09
C ILE A 21 1.41 6.95 19.51
N GLU A 22 0.43 7.72 19.95
CA GLU A 22 -0.02 7.73 21.35
C GLU A 22 -0.53 6.37 21.83
N ARG A 23 -1.30 5.69 20.98
CA ARG A 23 -1.86 4.37 21.28
C ARG A 23 -0.81 3.26 21.30
N LEU A 24 0.34 3.48 20.65
CA LEU A 24 1.45 2.54 20.53
C LEU A 24 2.77 3.19 21.00
N PRO A 25 2.92 3.47 22.32
CA PRO A 25 4.11 4.14 22.83
C PRO A 25 5.40 3.37 22.49
N GLY A 26 6.38 4.07 21.93
CA GLY A 26 7.68 3.51 21.55
C GLY A 26 7.69 2.69 20.25
N ALA A 27 6.54 2.50 19.58
CA ALA A 27 6.50 1.85 18.28
C ALA A 27 7.18 2.72 17.21
N VAL A 28 7.92 2.04 16.32
CA VAL A 28 8.64 2.64 15.19
C VAL A 28 8.23 1.93 13.92
N PHE A 29 7.77 2.68 12.92
CA PHE A 29 7.38 2.13 11.62
C PHE A 29 8.28 2.72 10.54
N GLU A 30 9.17 1.90 9.97
CA GLU A 30 10.11 2.32 8.94
C GLU A 30 9.41 2.55 7.58
N THR A 31 9.92 3.52 6.80
CA THR A 31 9.46 3.80 5.43
C THR A 31 10.61 3.57 4.42
N PRO A 32 10.35 2.97 3.24
CA PRO A 32 9.04 2.65 2.66
C PRO A 32 8.22 1.60 3.41
N LEU A 33 6.96 1.93 3.73
CA LEU A 33 6.07 1.14 4.57
C LEU A 33 4.98 0.46 3.72
N LEU A 34 4.66 -0.80 4.05
CA LEU A 34 3.51 -1.50 3.48
C LEU A 34 2.35 -1.54 4.48
N LEU A 35 1.18 -1.07 4.04
CA LEU A 35 -0.09 -1.17 4.75
C LEU A 35 -0.72 -2.53 4.47
N LEU A 36 -1.04 -3.29 5.52
CA LEU A 36 -1.73 -4.56 5.39
C LEU A 36 -3.21 -4.30 5.08
N TYR A 37 -3.66 -4.81 3.93
CA TYR A 37 -5.03 -4.67 3.45
C TYR A 37 -5.98 -5.43 4.37
N THR A 38 -7.07 -4.77 4.76
CA THR A 38 -8.16 -5.41 5.51
C THR A 38 -9.49 -5.23 4.79
N LYS A 39 -10.40 -6.18 5.00
CA LYS A 39 -11.78 -6.12 4.54
C LYS A 39 -12.71 -6.30 5.72
N GLY A 40 -13.50 -5.27 6.02
CA GLY A 40 -14.36 -5.26 7.21
C GLY A 40 -13.59 -5.22 8.53
N GLY A 41 -12.31 -4.85 8.51
CA GLY A 41 -11.43 -4.83 9.69
C GLY A 41 -10.62 -6.11 9.92
N CYS A 42 -10.79 -7.14 9.08
CA CYS A 42 -10.01 -8.37 9.16
C CYS A 42 -9.03 -8.47 8.00
N ILE A 43 -7.86 -9.04 8.25
CA ILE A 43 -6.92 -9.41 7.18
C ILE A 43 -7.51 -10.62 6.46
N PRO A 44 -7.72 -10.57 5.13
CA PRO A 44 -8.33 -11.68 4.41
C PRO A 44 -7.57 -12.99 4.63
N HIS A 45 -8.33 -14.05 4.91
CA HIS A 45 -7.84 -15.43 5.07
C HIS A 45 -6.88 -15.71 6.23
N LEU A 46 -6.56 -14.70 7.05
CA LEU A 46 -5.68 -14.86 8.21
C LEU A 46 -6.46 -14.57 9.50
N THR A 47 -6.55 -15.58 10.37
CA THR A 47 -6.94 -15.32 11.76
C THR A 47 -5.81 -14.61 12.50
N HIS A 48 -6.12 -14.07 13.66
CA HIS A 48 -5.13 -13.45 14.56
C HIS A 48 -3.99 -14.40 14.91
N GLU A 49 -4.32 -15.66 15.22
CA GLU A 49 -3.32 -16.67 15.58
C GLU A 49 -2.42 -17.00 14.40
N VAL A 50 -2.97 -17.10 13.19
CA VAL A 50 -2.19 -17.36 11.98
C VAL A 50 -1.30 -16.16 11.64
N LEU A 51 -1.78 -14.93 11.80
CA LEU A 51 -0.96 -13.74 11.61
C LEU A 51 0.26 -13.73 12.53
N GLN A 52 0.08 -14.12 13.80
CA GLN A 52 1.16 -14.22 14.79
C GLN A 52 2.21 -15.29 14.45
N MET A 53 1.86 -16.29 13.63
CA MET A 53 2.83 -17.25 13.09
C MET A 53 3.67 -16.65 11.96
N VAL A 54 3.14 -15.66 11.23
CA VAL A 54 3.83 -14.98 10.13
C VAL A 54 4.76 -13.89 10.65
N THR A 55 4.30 -13.09 11.62
CA THR A 55 5.09 -11.99 12.19
C THR A 55 4.65 -11.65 13.61
N LYS A 56 5.61 -11.18 14.41
CA LYS A 56 5.38 -10.65 15.77
C LYS A 56 5.56 -9.14 15.85
N GLU A 57 6.04 -8.53 14.77
CA GLU A 57 6.23 -7.09 14.67
C GLU A 57 4.87 -6.39 14.59
N PRO A 58 4.69 -5.22 15.23
CA PRO A 58 3.57 -4.33 14.96
C PRO A 58 3.47 -4.04 13.45
N LEU A 59 2.24 -3.98 12.95
CA LEU A 59 1.95 -3.77 11.54
C LEU A 59 1.15 -2.48 11.39
N CYS A 60 1.03 -1.99 10.17
CA CYS A 60 0.11 -0.92 9.84
C CYS A 60 -1.05 -1.48 9.01
N LEU A 61 -2.28 -1.32 9.47
CA LEU A 61 -3.48 -1.88 8.85
C LEU A 61 -4.25 -0.78 8.11
N GLN A 62 -4.57 -1.04 6.85
CA GLN A 62 -5.48 -0.21 6.07
C GLN A 62 -6.91 -0.69 6.31
N VAL A 63 -7.79 0.21 6.79
CA VAL A 63 -9.20 -0.06 7.08
C VAL A 63 -10.08 0.81 6.16
N PRO A 64 -10.56 0.25 5.04
CA PRO A 64 -11.41 1.00 4.11
C PRO A 64 -12.81 1.25 4.68
N LEU A 65 -13.26 2.50 4.64
CA LEU A 65 -14.62 2.92 5.00
C LEU A 65 -15.66 2.17 4.19
N SER A 66 -15.44 1.99 2.88
CA SER A 66 -16.31 1.21 1.99
C SER A 66 -16.67 -0.16 2.59
N SER A 67 -15.71 -0.82 3.24
CA SER A 67 -15.91 -2.13 3.86
C SER A 67 -16.37 -2.09 5.32
N THR A 68 -16.28 -0.94 6.01
CA THR A 68 -16.49 -0.83 7.46
C THR A 68 -17.55 0.17 7.90
N VAL A 69 -18.10 1.00 7.00
CA VAL A 69 -19.06 2.07 7.34
C VAL A 69 -20.28 1.58 8.13
N HIS A 70 -20.73 0.36 7.87
CA HIS A 70 -21.86 -0.26 8.57
C HIS A 70 -21.53 -0.67 10.02
N ASN A 71 -20.26 -0.70 10.41
CA ASN A 71 -19.83 -0.97 11.77
C ASN A 71 -19.88 0.27 12.69
N GLN A 72 -20.11 1.47 12.14
CA GLN A 72 -20.08 2.73 12.90
C GLN A 72 -20.86 2.65 14.22
N THR A 73 -22.14 2.25 14.16
CA THR A 73 -23.00 2.19 15.35
C THR A 73 -22.47 1.22 16.40
N ALA A 74 -21.94 0.07 15.98
CA ALA A 74 -21.37 -0.93 16.88
C ALA A 74 -20.07 -0.44 17.54
N VAL A 75 -19.17 0.17 16.76
CA VAL A 75 -17.91 0.73 17.26
C VAL A 75 -18.17 1.89 18.22
N ALA A 76 -19.13 2.77 17.90
CA ALA A 76 -19.55 3.86 18.78
C ALA A 76 -20.13 3.35 20.11
N ALA A 77 -20.95 2.28 20.07
CA ALA A 77 -21.47 1.63 21.27
C ALA A 77 -20.37 0.95 22.09
N TYR A 78 -19.31 0.45 21.43
CA TYR A 78 -18.16 -0.22 22.06
C TYR A 78 -17.21 0.75 22.78
N LYS A 79 -17.10 2.01 22.33
CA LYS A 79 -16.39 3.12 22.99
C LYS A 79 -14.86 2.98 23.15
N LYS A 80 -14.24 1.96 22.56
CA LYS A 80 -12.77 1.75 22.59
C LYS A 80 -12.09 1.93 21.23
N GLY A 81 -12.80 2.46 20.25
CA GLY A 81 -12.30 2.64 18.88
C GLY A 81 -12.22 1.34 18.07
N ILE A 82 -11.84 1.49 16.81
CA ILE A 82 -11.86 0.42 15.81
C ILE A 82 -10.77 -0.62 16.06
N ALA A 83 -9.58 -0.21 16.54
CA ALA A 83 -8.45 -1.10 16.77
C ALA A 83 -8.80 -2.21 17.79
N GLU A 84 -9.42 -1.83 18.91
CA GLU A 84 -9.90 -2.77 19.92
C GLU A 84 -11.15 -3.53 19.43
N PHE A 85 -12.01 -2.92 18.62
CA PHE A 85 -13.22 -3.56 18.10
C PHE A 85 -12.91 -4.74 17.17
N ILE A 86 -11.89 -4.61 16.33
CA ILE A 86 -11.43 -5.67 15.41
C ILE A 86 -10.41 -6.61 16.07
N GLY A 87 -10.02 -6.34 17.32
CA GLY A 87 -9.07 -7.12 18.10
C GLY A 87 -7.59 -6.95 17.70
N LEU A 88 -7.25 -5.93 16.89
CA LEU A 88 -5.89 -5.70 16.33
C LEU A 88 -5.23 -4.47 16.98
N LYS A 89 -5.31 -4.36 18.31
CA LYS A 89 -4.90 -3.16 19.06
C LYS A 89 -3.39 -2.97 19.18
N GLU A 90 -2.60 -3.93 18.78
CA GLU A 90 -1.14 -3.88 18.75
C GLU A 90 -0.62 -3.30 17.42
N HIS A 91 -1.49 -3.15 16.41
CA HIS A 91 -1.14 -2.68 15.08
C HIS A 91 -1.64 -1.25 14.86
N LEU A 92 -0.90 -0.42 14.11
CA LEU A 92 -1.30 0.92 13.71
C LEU A 92 -2.50 0.85 12.77
N ILE A 93 -3.52 1.69 12.98
CA ILE A 93 -4.73 1.74 12.16
C ILE A 93 -4.76 2.99 11.30
N TYR A 94 -4.90 2.77 10.00
CA TYR A 94 -5.13 3.80 9.00
C TYR A 94 -6.49 3.64 8.33
N SER A 95 -7.38 4.63 8.50
CA SER A 95 -8.69 4.63 7.83
C SER A 95 -8.63 5.31 6.45
N THR A 96 -9.06 4.58 5.42
CA THR A 96 -9.17 5.07 4.03
C THR A 96 -10.63 5.19 3.59
N VAL A 97 -10.90 5.86 2.47
CA VAL A 97 -12.27 6.02 1.95
C VAL A 97 -12.69 4.79 1.11
N GLN A 98 -11.98 4.56 0.01
CA GLN A 98 -12.26 3.45 -0.90
C GLN A 98 -11.40 2.23 -0.56
N ASP A 99 -11.85 1.06 -1.03
CA ASP A 99 -11.10 -0.19 -0.95
C ASP A 99 -10.18 -0.28 -2.19
N PRO A 100 -8.85 -0.26 -2.03
CA PRO A 100 -7.93 -0.28 -3.18
C PRO A 100 -7.96 -1.59 -3.96
N ALA A 101 -8.41 -2.70 -3.35
CA ALA A 101 -8.54 -3.99 -4.03
C ALA A 101 -9.83 -4.12 -4.85
N MET A 102 -10.79 -3.20 -4.70
CA MET A 102 -12.08 -3.25 -5.37
C MET A 102 -12.21 -2.11 -6.39
N ALA A 103 -12.58 -2.43 -7.63
CA ALA A 103 -12.88 -1.42 -8.63
C ALA A 103 -13.99 -0.49 -8.14
N THR A 104 -13.70 0.81 -8.09
CA THR A 104 -14.63 1.83 -7.62
C THR A 104 -15.51 2.28 -8.79
N PRO A 105 -16.85 2.11 -8.70
CA PRO A 105 -17.74 2.55 -9.77
C PRO A 105 -17.69 4.06 -9.98
N GLN A 106 -17.58 4.47 -11.23
CA GLN A 106 -17.35 5.87 -11.62
C GLN A 106 -18.67 6.65 -11.76
N GLY A 107 -18.62 7.97 -11.56
CA GLY A 107 -19.72 8.87 -11.91
C GLY A 107 -20.85 8.98 -10.88
N TYR A 108 -20.69 8.38 -9.69
CA TYR A 108 -21.70 8.43 -8.62
C TYR A 108 -21.42 9.47 -7.53
N ASN A 109 -20.34 10.25 -7.65
CA ASN A 109 -20.03 11.32 -6.71
C ASN A 109 -20.84 12.58 -7.04
N GLU A 110 -21.55 13.09 -6.04
CA GLU A 110 -22.39 14.28 -6.13
C GLU A 110 -21.67 15.49 -5.55
N LYS A 111 -22.33 16.65 -5.52
CA LYS A 111 -21.69 17.93 -5.13
C LYS A 111 -21.06 17.87 -3.74
N ASP A 112 -21.77 17.33 -2.76
CA ASP A 112 -21.36 17.32 -1.35
C ASP A 112 -21.22 15.87 -0.81
N PHE A 113 -21.26 14.87 -1.68
CA PHE A 113 -21.26 13.45 -1.31
C PHE A 113 -20.31 12.62 -2.16
N VAL A 114 -19.56 11.75 -1.49
CA VAL A 114 -18.79 10.66 -2.06
C VAL A 114 -19.59 9.37 -1.93
N SER A 115 -19.66 8.59 -3.00
CA SER A 115 -20.27 7.26 -2.97
C SER A 115 -19.25 6.22 -2.52
N VAL A 116 -19.64 5.39 -1.55
CA VAL A 116 -18.91 4.20 -1.15
C VAL A 116 -19.79 2.97 -1.33
N TRP A 117 -19.22 1.85 -1.77
CA TRP A 117 -19.95 0.60 -1.99
C TRP A 117 -19.63 -0.36 -0.85
N SER A 118 -20.60 -0.51 0.03
CA SER A 118 -20.54 -1.41 1.16
C SER A 118 -21.22 -2.74 0.85
N ARG A 119 -21.11 -3.70 1.77
CA ARG A 119 -21.87 -4.96 1.70
C ARG A 119 -23.38 -4.74 1.62
N SER A 120 -23.89 -3.63 2.15
CA SER A 120 -25.31 -3.26 2.08
C SER A 120 -25.65 -2.39 0.85
N GLY A 121 -24.74 -2.27 -0.12
CA GLY A 121 -24.91 -1.47 -1.32
C GLY A 121 -24.27 -0.08 -1.23
N LYS A 122 -24.65 0.78 -2.19
CA LYS A 122 -24.14 2.16 -2.33
C LYS A 122 -24.61 3.03 -1.16
N GLN A 123 -23.67 3.70 -0.51
CA GLN A 123 -23.94 4.71 0.50
C GLN A 123 -23.32 6.05 0.08
N GLN A 124 -24.08 7.14 0.25
CA GLN A 124 -23.58 8.49 0.05
C GLN A 124 -23.09 9.06 1.38
N ILE A 125 -21.86 9.54 1.38
CA ILE A 125 -21.15 10.04 2.56
C ILE A 125 -20.71 11.47 2.27
N ASN A 126 -21.17 12.43 3.09
CA ASN A 126 -20.63 13.79 3.10
C ASN A 126 -19.55 13.91 4.19
N ALA A 127 -18.88 15.06 4.24
CA ALA A 127 -17.79 15.28 5.20
C ALA A 127 -18.24 15.14 6.67
N ASP A 128 -19.43 15.60 7.04
CA ASP A 128 -19.92 15.48 8.42
C ASP A 128 -20.16 14.02 8.83
N LYS A 129 -20.89 13.26 8.00
CA LYS A 129 -21.11 11.83 8.25
C LYS A 129 -19.80 11.06 8.26
N TYR A 130 -18.85 11.43 7.39
CA TYR A 130 -17.51 10.84 7.40
C TYR A 130 -16.81 11.08 8.74
N MET A 131 -16.81 12.31 9.22
CA MET A 131 -16.18 12.67 10.49
C MET A 131 -16.87 12.00 11.69
N ASP A 132 -18.20 11.82 11.67
CA ASP A 132 -18.90 11.04 12.72
C ASP A 132 -18.42 9.58 12.76
N VAL A 133 -18.06 8.99 11.61
CA VAL A 133 -17.45 7.65 11.55
C VAL A 133 -16.03 7.68 12.10
N ILE A 134 -15.21 8.65 11.68
CA ILE A 134 -13.81 8.76 12.13
C ILE A 134 -13.73 8.99 13.64
N GLU A 135 -14.61 9.83 14.22
CA GLU A 135 -14.70 10.05 15.67
C GLU A 135 -15.16 8.81 16.44
N SER A 136 -16.00 7.97 15.80
CA SER A 136 -16.38 6.68 16.37
C SER A 136 -15.21 5.68 16.31
N PHE A 137 -14.48 5.67 15.20
CA PHE A 137 -13.40 4.74 14.93
C PHE A 137 -12.11 5.07 15.70
N GLN A 138 -11.79 6.35 15.88
CA GLN A 138 -10.55 6.82 16.53
C GLN A 138 -9.30 6.08 15.99
N PRO A 139 -9.05 6.11 14.67
CA PRO A 139 -7.85 5.49 14.11
C PRO A 139 -6.60 6.29 14.52
N ASP A 140 -5.41 5.72 14.31
CA ASP A 140 -4.15 6.44 14.54
C ASP A 140 -3.90 7.47 13.42
N MET A 141 -4.33 7.16 12.20
CA MET A 141 -4.37 8.11 11.09
C MET A 141 -5.56 7.88 10.16
N TYR A 142 -5.97 8.92 9.44
CA TYR A 142 -7.02 8.84 8.43
C TYR A 142 -6.81 9.88 7.32
N GLN A 143 -7.25 9.55 6.11
CA GLN A 143 -7.28 10.53 5.02
C GLN A 143 -8.53 11.41 5.10
N ALA A 144 -8.45 12.65 4.65
CA ALA A 144 -9.65 13.46 4.42
C ALA A 144 -10.58 12.81 3.38
N LEU A 145 -11.88 13.11 3.46
CA LEU A 145 -12.84 12.68 2.43
C LEU A 145 -12.53 13.38 1.10
N CYS A 146 -12.50 12.62 0.01
CA CYS A 146 -12.13 13.11 -1.32
C CYS A 146 -13.00 12.52 -2.45
N ASP A 147 -13.10 13.25 -3.56
CA ASP A 147 -13.59 12.77 -4.85
C ASP A 147 -12.43 12.30 -5.74
N GLY A 148 -11.89 11.11 -5.44
CA GLY A 148 -10.82 10.46 -6.21
C GLY A 148 -11.26 9.78 -7.51
N ASP A 149 -12.51 10.00 -7.96
CA ASP A 149 -13.04 9.38 -9.19
C ASP A 149 -12.55 10.14 -10.44
N THR A 150 -11.24 10.04 -10.68
CA THR A 150 -10.52 10.50 -11.86
C THR A 150 -9.50 9.47 -12.32
N ASN A 151 -9.24 9.43 -13.63
CA ASN A 151 -8.34 8.49 -14.30
C ASN A 151 -7.79 9.12 -15.60
N LEU A 152 -7.01 8.35 -16.37
CA LEU A 152 -6.41 8.78 -17.65
C LEU A 152 -7.43 9.34 -18.67
N ASN A 153 -8.67 8.85 -18.63
CA ASN A 153 -9.72 9.22 -19.59
C ASN A 153 -10.60 10.37 -19.09
N SER A 154 -10.30 10.92 -17.92
CA SER A 154 -11.12 11.96 -17.30
C SER A 154 -10.97 13.30 -18.00
N SER A 155 -12.10 13.94 -18.33
CA SER A 155 -12.11 15.28 -18.90
C SER A 155 -11.58 16.34 -17.91
N LYS A 156 -11.05 17.46 -18.44
CA LYS A 156 -10.65 18.63 -17.62
C LYS A 156 -11.77 19.09 -16.68
N LYS A 157 -13.02 19.06 -17.14
CA LYS A 157 -14.21 19.41 -16.34
C LYS A 157 -14.43 18.44 -15.19
N ARG A 158 -14.20 17.14 -15.39
CA ARG A 158 -14.32 16.12 -14.33
C ARG A 158 -13.25 16.30 -13.27
N VAL A 159 -12.01 16.55 -13.69
CA VAL A 159 -10.86 16.82 -12.81
C VAL A 159 -11.09 18.07 -11.96
N SER A 160 -11.48 19.19 -12.57
CA SER A 160 -11.78 20.42 -11.83
C SER A 160 -12.90 20.22 -10.80
N LYS A 161 -13.97 19.47 -11.14
CA LYS A 161 -15.03 19.15 -10.18
C LYS A 161 -14.54 18.29 -9.02
N ALA A 162 -13.71 17.27 -9.29
CA ALA A 162 -13.11 16.44 -8.24
C ALA A 162 -12.30 17.28 -7.28
N LEU A 163 -11.41 18.13 -7.82
CA LEU A 163 -10.56 19.01 -7.03
C LEU A 163 -11.38 19.98 -6.16
N ASP A 164 -12.41 20.64 -6.73
CA ASP A 164 -13.27 21.57 -5.99
C ASP A 164 -14.04 20.88 -4.85
N ARG A 165 -14.52 19.66 -5.08
CA ARG A 165 -15.24 18.86 -4.07
C ARG A 165 -14.31 18.41 -2.96
N SER A 166 -13.17 17.82 -3.32
CA SER A 166 -12.16 17.37 -2.35
C SER A 166 -11.65 18.53 -1.49
N SER A 167 -11.45 19.71 -2.08
CA SER A 167 -11.05 20.91 -1.32
C SER A 167 -12.11 21.29 -0.28
N LYS A 168 -13.39 21.34 -0.66
CA LYS A 168 -14.48 21.66 0.28
C LYS A 168 -14.61 20.62 1.39
N MET A 169 -14.51 19.34 1.04
CA MET A 169 -14.57 18.24 2.00
C MET A 169 -13.37 18.25 2.94
N PHE A 170 -12.17 18.54 2.44
CA PHE A 170 -10.96 18.69 3.24
C PHE A 170 -11.13 19.78 4.30
N TRP A 171 -11.53 21.00 3.91
CA TRP A 171 -11.71 22.09 4.86
C TRP A 171 -12.75 21.76 5.93
N ARG A 172 -13.84 21.07 5.58
CA ARG A 172 -14.82 20.60 6.55
C ARG A 172 -14.27 19.52 7.48
N CYS A 173 -13.50 18.56 6.95
CA CYS A 173 -12.84 17.54 7.77
C CYS A 173 -11.81 18.15 8.73
N LEU A 174 -11.02 19.12 8.27
CA LEU A 174 -10.03 19.84 9.08
C LEU A 174 -10.71 20.62 10.22
N GLU A 175 -11.78 21.37 9.91
CA GLU A 175 -12.54 22.11 10.92
C GLU A 175 -13.11 21.17 12.01
N ARG A 176 -13.65 20.01 11.61
CA ARG A 176 -14.13 18.99 12.55
C ARG A 176 -12.98 18.37 13.35
N HIS A 177 -11.86 18.08 12.70
CA HIS A 177 -10.68 17.51 13.33
C HIS A 177 -10.16 18.41 14.47
N GLU A 178 -9.98 19.70 14.20
CA GLU A 178 -9.48 20.69 15.17
C GLU A 178 -10.42 20.86 16.38
N LYS A 179 -11.73 20.69 16.17
CA LYS A 179 -12.75 20.80 17.22
C LYS A 179 -13.00 19.50 17.99
N SER A 180 -12.49 18.37 17.51
CA SER A 180 -12.81 17.05 18.05
C SER A 180 -11.82 16.65 19.13
N GLU A 181 -12.30 16.54 20.37
CA GLU A 181 -11.50 16.11 21.52
C GLU A 181 -10.94 14.69 21.35
N VAL A 182 -11.70 13.79 20.73
CA VAL A 182 -11.30 12.39 20.54
C VAL A 182 -10.30 12.19 19.39
N LEU A 183 -10.16 13.18 18.49
CA LEU A 183 -9.24 13.11 17.35
C LEU A 183 -7.97 13.96 17.52
N LYS A 184 -7.80 14.67 18.65
CA LYS A 184 -6.63 15.53 18.92
C LYS A 184 -5.27 14.87 18.69
N LYS A 185 -5.23 13.54 18.74
CA LYS A 185 -4.01 12.72 18.68
C LYS A 185 -3.97 11.81 17.47
N THR A 186 -5.04 11.80 16.68
CA THR A 186 -5.13 11.13 15.39
C THR A 186 -4.44 11.98 14.33
N ALA A 187 -3.69 11.35 13.43
CA ALA A 187 -3.08 12.05 12.30
C ALA A 187 -4.07 12.20 11.14
N LEU A 188 -4.39 13.46 10.78
CA LEU A 188 -5.13 13.78 9.55
C LEU A 188 -4.16 13.82 8.35
N LEU A 189 -4.54 13.19 7.24
CA LEU A 189 -3.82 13.26 5.96
C LEU A 189 -4.63 14.06 4.93
N ALA A 190 -3.96 14.99 4.24
CA ALA A 190 -4.56 15.69 3.11
C ALA A 190 -4.53 14.83 1.86
N VAL A 191 -5.60 14.84 1.07
CA VAL A 191 -5.67 14.10 -0.20
C VAL A 191 -5.45 15.04 -1.37
N LEU A 192 -4.46 14.72 -2.19
CA LEU A 192 -4.03 15.50 -3.34
C LEU A 192 -4.72 14.94 -4.59
N GLU A 193 -5.71 15.68 -5.08
CA GLU A 193 -6.40 15.40 -6.34
C GLU A 193 -5.79 16.19 -7.49
N GLY A 194 -6.38 16.07 -8.68
CA GLY A 194 -5.97 16.78 -9.89
C GLY A 194 -5.80 15.89 -11.11
N GLY A 195 -6.07 14.59 -10.98
CA GLY A 195 -6.05 13.67 -12.10
C GLY A 195 -4.68 13.64 -12.79
N TYR A 196 -4.71 13.65 -14.13
CA TYR A 196 -3.52 13.77 -14.98
C TYR A 196 -3.30 15.21 -15.46
N ASN A 197 -3.96 16.21 -14.84
CA ASN A 197 -3.76 17.61 -15.16
C ASN A 197 -2.70 18.23 -14.24
N LEU A 198 -1.50 18.50 -14.78
CA LEU A 198 -0.37 18.99 -14.00
C LEU A 198 -0.65 20.32 -13.28
N THR A 199 -1.33 21.26 -13.93
CA THR A 199 -1.73 22.53 -13.29
C THR A 199 -2.67 22.30 -12.10
N SER A 200 -3.59 21.35 -12.20
CA SER A 200 -4.48 20.99 -11.09
C SER A 200 -3.71 20.29 -9.95
N ARG A 201 -2.71 19.45 -10.28
CA ARG A 201 -1.81 18.83 -9.30
C ARG A 201 -0.99 19.85 -8.53
N GLU A 202 -0.35 20.77 -9.24
CA GLU A 202 0.39 21.90 -8.65
C GLU A 202 -0.51 22.71 -7.72
N ALA A 203 -1.70 23.11 -8.20
CA ALA A 203 -2.64 23.89 -7.41
C ALA A 203 -3.08 23.15 -6.13
N SER A 204 -3.42 21.85 -6.24
CA SER A 204 -3.80 21.02 -5.09
C SER A 204 -2.66 20.90 -4.08
N ALA A 205 -1.44 20.63 -4.56
CA ALA A 205 -0.28 20.43 -3.71
C ALA A 205 0.13 21.71 -2.98
N LYS A 206 0.19 22.85 -3.68
CA LYS A 206 0.50 24.16 -3.07
C LYS A 206 -0.54 24.61 -2.05
N MET A 207 -1.82 24.34 -2.31
CA MET A 207 -2.89 24.69 -1.38
C MET A 207 -2.76 23.89 -0.07
N LEU A 208 -2.59 22.57 -0.18
CA LEU A 208 -2.64 21.67 0.97
C LEU A 208 -1.29 21.54 1.70
N SER A 209 -0.17 21.86 1.05
CA SER A 209 1.17 21.79 1.66
C SER A 209 1.37 22.75 2.84
N SER A 210 0.57 23.81 2.90
CA SER A 210 0.59 24.80 3.99
C SER A 210 -0.23 24.40 5.22
N CYS A 211 -1.03 23.33 5.13
CA CYS A 211 -1.89 22.88 6.21
C CYS A 211 -1.11 22.03 7.22
N ASP A 212 -1.48 22.11 8.51
CA ASP A 212 -0.91 21.26 9.55
C ASP A 212 -1.52 19.85 9.51
N VAL A 213 -1.06 19.05 8.55
CA VAL A 213 -1.43 17.64 8.38
C VAL A 213 -0.22 16.74 8.62
N ALA A 214 -0.44 15.47 8.94
CA ALA A 214 0.66 14.53 9.22
C ALA A 214 1.34 14.03 7.93
N GLY A 215 0.62 14.02 6.81
CA GLY A 215 1.08 13.49 5.54
C GLY A 215 0.08 13.72 4.42
N PHE A 216 0.42 13.22 3.24
CA PHE A 216 -0.33 13.43 2.01
C PHE A 216 -0.65 12.11 1.32
N VAL A 217 -1.87 11.97 0.82
CA VAL A 217 -2.28 10.88 -0.06
C VAL A 217 -2.33 11.40 -1.49
N ILE A 218 -1.61 10.78 -2.42
CA ILE A 218 -1.70 11.10 -3.84
C ILE A 218 -2.79 10.21 -4.45
N ASP A 219 -3.94 10.80 -4.74
CA ASP A 219 -5.13 10.09 -5.22
C ASP A 219 -5.55 10.57 -6.62
N GLY A 220 -6.58 9.95 -7.21
CA GLY A 220 -7.15 10.37 -8.49
C GLY A 220 -6.32 9.98 -9.71
N LEU A 221 -5.50 8.93 -9.61
CA LEU A 221 -4.74 8.41 -10.77
C LEU A 221 -5.41 7.19 -11.41
N HIS A 222 -6.33 6.53 -10.69
CA HIS A 222 -7.02 5.33 -11.11
C HIS A 222 -8.34 5.17 -10.33
N ASN A 223 -9.13 4.16 -10.68
CA ASN A 223 -10.37 3.84 -9.96
C ASN A 223 -10.26 2.58 -9.07
N ASN A 224 -9.08 2.29 -8.52
CA ASN A 224 -8.81 1.12 -7.67
C ASN A 224 -9.05 -0.21 -8.40
N GLY A 225 -8.86 -1.33 -7.69
CA GLY A 225 -9.10 -2.66 -8.23
C GLY A 225 -7.93 -3.22 -9.04
N PRO A 226 -8.14 -4.39 -9.67
CA PRO A 226 -7.07 -5.16 -10.30
C PRO A 226 -6.42 -4.45 -11.49
N ASP A 227 -7.15 -3.61 -12.22
CA ASP A 227 -6.62 -2.89 -13.39
C ASP A 227 -5.43 -1.97 -13.07
N VAL A 228 -5.27 -1.58 -11.79
CA VAL A 228 -4.13 -0.78 -11.33
C VAL A 228 -2.80 -1.53 -11.52
N GLU A 229 -2.79 -2.87 -11.43
CA GLU A 229 -1.56 -3.66 -11.59
C GLU A 229 -0.97 -3.57 -13.01
N LEU A 230 -1.81 -3.16 -13.97
CA LEU A 230 -1.48 -3.01 -15.39
C LEU A 230 -1.23 -1.55 -15.79
N LEU A 231 -1.38 -0.58 -14.88
CA LEU A 231 -1.22 0.83 -15.17
C LEU A 231 0.27 1.16 -15.37
N PRO A 232 0.71 1.58 -16.57
CA PRO A 232 2.14 1.81 -16.80
C PRO A 232 2.65 3.01 -15.99
N PHE A 233 3.75 2.84 -15.27
CA PHE A 233 4.35 3.88 -14.44
C PHE A 233 4.61 5.20 -15.18
N GLU A 234 5.08 5.13 -16.43
CA GLU A 234 5.32 6.32 -17.28
C GLU A 234 4.07 7.19 -17.50
N LYS A 235 2.86 6.63 -17.36
CA LYS A 235 1.61 7.40 -17.45
C LYS A 235 1.35 8.23 -16.20
N ILE A 236 1.66 7.70 -15.01
CA ILE A 236 1.41 8.38 -13.73
C ILE A 236 2.57 9.28 -13.29
N LYS A 237 3.80 8.95 -13.71
CA LYS A 237 5.03 9.64 -13.30
C LYS A 237 4.96 11.17 -13.38
N PRO A 238 4.49 11.80 -14.47
CA PRO A 238 4.42 13.27 -14.52
C PRO A 238 3.52 13.87 -13.45
N ALA A 239 2.39 13.22 -13.14
CA ALA A 239 1.47 13.68 -12.12
C ALA A 239 2.04 13.49 -10.70
N ILE A 240 2.75 12.38 -10.45
CA ILE A 240 3.46 12.15 -9.19
C ILE A 240 4.54 13.22 -8.99
N GLN A 241 5.42 13.42 -9.98
CA GLN A 241 6.52 14.38 -9.90
C GLN A 241 6.02 15.81 -9.67
N GLU A 242 5.03 16.25 -10.45
CA GLU A 242 4.44 17.59 -10.28
C GLU A 242 3.89 17.76 -8.87
N THR A 243 3.20 16.75 -8.34
CA THR A 243 2.64 16.80 -6.99
C THR A 243 3.73 16.88 -5.93
N VAL A 244 4.68 15.95 -5.97
CA VAL A 244 5.75 15.78 -4.98
C VAL A 244 6.65 17.01 -4.86
N ASN A 245 6.91 17.71 -5.97
CA ASN A 245 7.76 18.91 -6.02
C ASN A 245 7.28 20.05 -5.12
N HIS A 246 5.99 20.09 -4.77
CA HIS A 246 5.41 21.14 -3.93
C HIS A 246 5.13 20.68 -2.49
N LEU A 247 5.50 19.46 -2.11
CA LEU A 247 5.24 18.90 -0.78
C LEU A 247 6.42 19.07 0.18
N PRO A 248 6.15 19.39 1.45
CA PRO A 248 7.19 19.51 2.46
C PRO A 248 7.90 18.16 2.67
N ALA A 249 9.21 18.21 2.90
CA ALA A 249 10.02 17.01 3.02
C ALA A 249 9.71 16.21 4.30
N ASP A 250 9.40 16.88 5.40
CA ASP A 250 9.15 16.31 6.73
C ASP A 250 7.77 15.64 6.89
N LYS A 251 7.00 15.50 5.81
CA LYS A 251 5.69 14.82 5.80
C LYS A 251 5.75 13.60 4.89
N PHE A 252 5.14 12.50 5.31
CA PHE A 252 5.13 11.27 4.50
C PHE A 252 4.09 11.32 3.39
N ARG A 253 4.30 10.50 2.36
CA ARG A 253 3.46 10.43 1.16
C ARG A 253 2.95 9.02 0.94
N ILE A 254 1.65 8.88 0.69
CA ILE A 254 0.97 7.60 0.46
C ILE A 254 0.48 7.54 -0.99
N ALA A 255 0.71 6.41 -1.65
CA ALA A 255 0.02 6.05 -2.89
C ALA A 255 -0.73 4.73 -2.70
N HIS A 256 -2.07 4.79 -2.68
CA HIS A 256 -2.90 3.59 -2.67
C HIS A 256 -3.00 3.00 -4.07
N GLY A 257 -3.35 1.72 -4.15
CA GLY A 257 -3.65 1.01 -5.39
C GLY A 257 -2.98 -0.36 -5.43
N CYS A 258 -3.53 -1.24 -6.27
CA CYS A 258 -2.99 -2.56 -6.56
C CYS A 258 -1.71 -2.47 -7.42
N TRP A 259 -0.71 -1.73 -6.95
CA TRP A 259 0.57 -1.54 -7.63
C TRP A 259 1.37 -2.85 -7.63
N ASN A 260 1.86 -3.24 -8.80
CA ASN A 260 2.80 -4.35 -8.90
C ASN A 260 4.17 -3.97 -8.26
N PRO A 261 5.01 -4.94 -7.89
CA PRO A 261 6.27 -4.68 -7.19
C PRO A 261 7.24 -3.74 -7.95
N GLU A 262 7.27 -3.82 -9.28
CA GLU A 262 8.11 -2.94 -10.11
C GLU A 262 7.65 -1.48 -10.00
N THR A 263 6.34 -1.24 -10.10
CA THR A 263 5.75 0.10 -9.97
C THR A 263 5.93 0.66 -8.56
N VAL A 264 5.86 -0.18 -7.53
CA VAL A 264 6.19 0.23 -6.14
C VAL A 264 7.62 0.74 -6.06
N LEU A 265 8.60 0.02 -6.63
CA LEU A 265 10.00 0.47 -6.64
C LEU A 265 10.19 1.79 -7.38
N ASP A 266 9.47 1.99 -8.49
CA ASP A 266 9.53 3.25 -9.23
C ASP A 266 8.88 4.41 -8.45
N LEU A 267 7.74 4.18 -7.79
CA LEU A 267 7.11 5.17 -6.91
C LEU A 267 7.99 5.51 -5.70
N VAL A 268 8.74 4.55 -5.14
CA VAL A 268 9.75 4.82 -4.10
C VAL A 268 10.84 5.76 -4.63
N LYS A 269 11.29 5.60 -5.88
CA LYS A 269 12.23 6.55 -6.53
C LYS A 269 11.60 7.93 -6.78
N GLU A 270 10.29 8.03 -6.90
CA GLU A 270 9.62 9.33 -6.95
C GLU A 270 9.29 9.89 -5.54
N GLY A 271 9.79 9.26 -4.48
CA GLY A 271 9.70 9.75 -3.11
C GLY A 271 8.36 9.48 -2.43
N ILE A 272 7.65 8.41 -2.81
CA ILE A 272 6.50 7.86 -2.08
C ILE A 272 6.99 6.98 -0.93
N ASP A 273 6.39 7.15 0.25
CA ASP A 273 6.85 6.53 1.49
C ASP A 273 5.97 5.35 1.93
N ILE A 274 4.70 5.28 1.52
CA ILE A 274 3.73 4.29 2.00
C ILE A 274 2.87 3.75 0.86
N PHE A 275 2.66 2.44 0.85
CA PHE A 275 1.89 1.68 -0.13
C PHE A 275 0.93 0.71 0.56
N ASP A 276 -0.09 0.20 -0.14
CA ASP A 276 -0.94 -0.86 0.39
C ASP A 276 -0.66 -2.24 -0.23
N SER A 277 -1.19 -3.27 0.41
CA SER A 277 -1.01 -4.68 0.03
C SER A 277 -2.25 -5.27 -0.67
N SER A 278 -3.02 -4.46 -1.38
CA SER A 278 -4.10 -4.96 -2.25
C SER A 278 -3.57 -5.88 -3.36
N TYR A 279 -2.35 -5.63 -3.88
CA TYR A 279 -1.72 -6.50 -4.89
C TYR A 279 -1.51 -7.95 -4.43
N PRO A 280 -0.80 -8.26 -3.33
CA PRO A 280 -0.65 -9.64 -2.87
C PRO A 280 -1.98 -10.29 -2.47
N PHE A 281 -2.96 -9.51 -1.98
CA PHE A 281 -4.32 -10.01 -1.77
C PHE A 281 -4.95 -10.47 -3.10
N LEU A 282 -4.94 -9.63 -4.14
CA LEU A 282 -5.52 -9.97 -5.44
C LEU A 282 -4.78 -11.11 -6.15
N VAL A 283 -3.47 -11.23 -5.94
CA VAL A 283 -2.67 -12.40 -6.37
C VAL A 283 -3.17 -13.69 -5.71
N SER A 284 -3.47 -13.63 -4.40
CA SER A 284 -4.01 -14.76 -3.65
C SER A 284 -5.42 -15.13 -4.12
N GLU A 285 -6.29 -14.13 -4.35
CA GLU A 285 -7.66 -14.34 -4.84
C GLU A 285 -7.70 -15.03 -6.22
N ARG A 286 -6.71 -14.78 -7.08
CA ARG A 286 -6.56 -15.47 -8.38
C ARG A 286 -5.78 -16.78 -8.29
N GLY A 287 -5.60 -17.34 -7.10
CA GLY A 287 -4.95 -18.64 -6.88
C GLY A 287 -3.47 -18.67 -7.27
N SER A 288 -2.78 -17.54 -7.18
CA SER A 288 -1.37 -17.40 -7.55
C SER A 288 -0.49 -17.13 -6.34
N ALA A 289 0.82 -17.36 -6.49
CA ALA A 289 1.82 -17.09 -5.47
C ALA A 289 2.92 -16.16 -6.01
N LEU A 290 3.40 -15.25 -5.17
CA LEU A 290 4.55 -14.40 -5.48
C LEU A 290 5.85 -15.19 -5.25
N VAL A 291 6.64 -15.40 -6.30
CA VAL A 291 7.86 -16.23 -6.28
C VAL A 291 9.09 -15.52 -6.82
N PHE A 292 9.06 -14.19 -6.95
CA PHE A 292 10.18 -13.42 -7.47
C PHE A 292 11.33 -13.35 -6.45
N ASN A 293 12.57 -13.34 -6.95
CA ASN A 293 13.75 -13.18 -6.10
C ASN A 293 14.02 -11.70 -5.82
N PHE A 294 14.07 -11.32 -4.56
CA PHE A 294 14.38 -9.97 -4.09
C PHE A 294 15.70 -9.90 -3.31
N LYS A 295 16.32 -11.04 -3.01
CA LYS A 295 17.67 -11.08 -2.44
C LYS A 295 18.64 -10.91 -3.61
N GLY A 296 19.13 -9.68 -3.79
CA GLY A 296 20.25 -9.43 -4.69
C GLY A 296 21.39 -10.39 -4.38
N SER A 297 22.02 -10.93 -5.41
CA SER A 297 23.26 -11.71 -5.31
C SER A 297 24.22 -10.98 -4.36
N SER A 298 24.38 -11.51 -3.15
CA SER A 298 25.17 -10.88 -2.11
C SER A 298 26.64 -11.10 -2.43
N SER A 299 27.22 -10.19 -3.21
CA SER A 299 28.66 -9.98 -3.27
C SER A 299 28.93 -8.47 -3.23
N ILE A 300 28.57 -7.85 -2.10
CA ILE A 300 29.26 -6.64 -1.67
C ILE A 300 30.46 -7.15 -0.89
N PRO A 301 31.71 -7.01 -1.38
CA PRO A 301 32.87 -7.48 -0.62
C PRO A 301 32.98 -6.64 0.65
N HIS A 302 32.78 -7.27 1.80
CA HIS A 302 33.33 -6.72 3.05
C HIS A 302 34.87 -6.76 2.94
N PRO A 303 35.60 -5.73 3.41
CA PRO A 303 37.04 -5.81 3.53
C PRO A 303 37.36 -6.94 4.52
N VAL A 304 37.98 -8.01 4.02
CA VAL A 304 38.42 -9.13 4.87
C VAL A 304 39.65 -8.64 5.64
N GLU A 305 39.53 -8.48 6.96
CA GLU A 305 40.69 -8.49 7.84
C GLU A 305 41.21 -9.93 7.91
N THR A 306 42.35 -10.15 7.26
CA THR A 306 43.07 -11.41 7.27
C THR A 306 43.67 -11.64 8.67
N SER A 307 43.04 -12.51 9.46
CA SER A 307 43.71 -13.16 10.58
C SER A 307 44.01 -14.60 10.19
N VAL A 308 45.28 -14.84 9.87
CA VAL A 308 45.84 -16.17 9.65
C VAL A 308 45.81 -16.92 10.98
N LYS A 309 45.08 -18.05 11.03
CA LYS A 309 45.28 -19.06 12.07
C LYS A 309 45.85 -20.30 11.41
N ILE A 310 47.06 -20.65 11.85
CA ILE A 310 47.73 -21.91 11.56
C ILE A 310 47.19 -22.91 12.60
N GLU A 311 46.65 -24.05 12.16
CA GLU A 311 46.43 -25.20 13.04
C GLU A 311 47.49 -26.27 12.75
N PRO A 312 48.08 -26.91 13.79
CA PRO A 312 48.96 -28.07 13.60
C PRO A 312 48.15 -29.35 13.41
N ASP A 313 48.64 -30.18 12.47
CA ASP A 313 48.30 -31.58 12.26
C ASP A 313 48.17 -32.38 13.57
N GLU A 314 47.14 -33.23 13.66
CA GLU A 314 47.30 -34.58 14.22
C GLU A 314 46.48 -35.63 13.47
N LEU A 315 47.19 -36.72 13.12
CA LEU A 315 46.76 -37.93 12.44
C LEU A 315 45.58 -38.64 13.13
N ARG A 316 44.64 -39.19 12.34
CA ARG A 316 44.32 -40.63 12.46
C ARG A 316 43.65 -41.22 11.22
N THR A 317 44.07 -42.45 10.95
CA THR A 317 43.88 -43.32 9.80
C THR A 317 42.54 -44.06 9.78
N ASP A 318 41.93 -44.11 8.60
CA ASP A 318 41.49 -45.29 7.82
C ASP A 318 40.79 -46.48 8.53
N ASP A 319 39.52 -46.70 8.19
CA ASP A 319 38.90 -47.92 7.64
C ASP A 319 37.42 -47.59 7.27
N GLY A 320 36.72 -48.09 6.25
CA GLY A 320 36.92 -49.20 5.33
C GLY A 320 35.67 -50.10 5.35
N SER A 321 34.63 -49.83 4.53
CA SER A 321 33.76 -50.86 3.92
C SER A 321 32.61 -50.33 3.03
N ASN A 322 32.75 -50.55 1.72
CA ASN A 322 31.81 -51.15 0.74
C ASN A 322 30.29 -51.17 1.04
N ASN A 323 29.48 -50.62 0.13
CA ASN A 323 28.79 -51.43 -0.90
C ASN A 323 28.15 -50.56 -2.02
N PRO A 324 28.06 -51.05 -3.29
CA PRO A 324 27.73 -50.29 -4.48
C PRO A 324 26.30 -50.52 -4.97
N PHE A 325 25.68 -49.51 -5.59
CA PHE A 325 24.70 -49.74 -6.65
C PHE A 325 25.01 -48.82 -7.82
N ASN A 326 25.38 -49.47 -8.91
CA ASN A 326 25.85 -48.91 -10.15
C ASN A 326 24.73 -48.96 -11.18
N GLY A 327 24.66 -47.94 -12.05
CA GLY A 327 24.11 -48.06 -13.39
C GLY A 327 22.74 -47.44 -13.61
N THR A 328 22.71 -46.27 -14.25
CA THR A 328 22.08 -46.14 -15.57
C THR A 328 22.73 -44.96 -16.31
N THR A 329 23.50 -45.33 -17.33
CA THR A 329 23.96 -44.60 -18.53
C THR A 329 23.79 -43.09 -18.61
N ALA A 330 24.93 -42.42 -18.67
CA ALA A 330 25.11 -41.09 -19.25
C ALA A 330 24.93 -41.14 -20.78
N THR A 331 24.18 -40.18 -21.31
CA THR A 331 24.28 -39.76 -22.72
C THR A 331 24.79 -38.33 -22.72
N SER A 332 26.05 -38.19 -23.12
CA SER A 332 26.73 -36.94 -23.42
C SER A 332 26.10 -36.28 -24.65
N ILE A 333 25.78 -34.99 -24.55
CA ILE A 333 25.59 -34.11 -25.71
C ILE A 333 26.51 -32.90 -25.52
N ASP A 334 27.42 -32.76 -26.47
CA ASP A 334 28.38 -31.68 -26.61
C ASP A 334 27.69 -30.31 -26.72
N VAL A 335 28.24 -29.34 -25.99
CA VAL A 335 27.87 -27.93 -26.07
C VAL A 335 28.64 -27.32 -27.24
N GLN A 336 27.93 -26.95 -28.30
CA GLN A 336 28.43 -26.00 -29.31
C GLN A 336 27.78 -24.63 -29.11
N ASP A 337 28.64 -23.62 -29.10
CA ASP A 337 28.35 -22.20 -29.00
C ASP A 337 27.22 -21.74 -29.94
N GLY A 338 26.24 -21.03 -29.36
CA GLY A 338 25.14 -20.44 -30.13
C GLY A 338 24.34 -19.44 -29.31
N LYS A 339 24.67 -18.16 -29.48
CA LYS A 339 23.97 -16.95 -28.99
C LYS A 339 22.46 -17.16 -28.75
N SER A 340 22.00 -17.10 -27.49
CA SER A 340 20.57 -17.05 -27.16
C SER A 340 20.17 -15.64 -26.69
N LYS A 341 19.22 -15.05 -27.43
CA LYS A 341 18.44 -13.89 -27.00
C LYS A 341 17.49 -14.34 -25.89
N LEU A 342 17.55 -13.67 -24.74
CA LEU A 342 16.56 -13.79 -23.68
C LEU A 342 15.18 -13.33 -24.21
N ARG A 343 14.25 -14.28 -24.36
CA ARG A 343 12.83 -14.00 -24.48
C ARG A 343 12.17 -14.28 -23.13
N SER A 344 11.43 -13.30 -22.63
CA SER A 344 10.50 -13.45 -21.51
C SER A 344 9.47 -14.52 -21.85
N GLY A 345 9.42 -15.56 -21.02
CA GLY A 345 8.39 -16.60 -21.10
C GLY A 345 7.32 -16.35 -20.05
N VAL A 346 6.22 -15.72 -20.47
CA VAL A 346 4.93 -15.83 -19.78
C VAL A 346 4.39 -17.22 -20.13
N ILE A 347 4.13 -18.06 -19.12
CA ILE A 347 3.43 -19.33 -19.32
C ILE A 347 1.94 -18.99 -19.33
N ASP A 348 1.38 -18.93 -20.53
CA ASP A 348 -0.02 -18.66 -20.80
C ASP A 348 -0.82 -19.98 -20.68
N LEU A 349 -1.44 -20.21 -19.53
CA LEU A 349 -2.38 -21.32 -19.32
C LEU A 349 -3.75 -20.90 -19.86
N LYS A 350 -3.98 -21.18 -21.16
CA LYS A 350 -5.31 -21.07 -21.77
C LYS A 350 -6.28 -22.03 -21.09
N TYR A 351 -7.27 -21.48 -20.39
CA TYR A 351 -8.48 -22.20 -19.99
C TYR A 351 -9.55 -22.06 -21.07
N GLU A 352 -9.89 -23.16 -21.74
CA GLU A 352 -11.10 -23.30 -22.55
C GLU A 352 -12.32 -23.49 -21.64
N ILE A 353 -13.22 -22.51 -21.63
CA ILE A 353 -14.56 -22.65 -21.03
C ILE A 353 -15.47 -23.29 -22.08
N SER A 354 -15.78 -24.57 -21.91
CA SER A 354 -16.85 -25.24 -22.64
C SER A 354 -18.20 -24.83 -22.06
N MET A 355 -18.95 -24.00 -22.80
CA MET A 355 -20.38 -23.82 -22.58
C MET A 355 -21.11 -25.13 -22.94
N ARG A 356 -21.85 -25.70 -21.98
CA ARG A 356 -22.96 -26.62 -22.25
C ARG A 356 -24.26 -25.94 -21.83
N GLU A 357 -24.98 -25.43 -22.82
CA GLU A 357 -26.43 -25.28 -22.78
C GLU A 357 -27.12 -26.61 -23.14
N LYS A 358 -28.42 -26.70 -22.79
CA LYS A 358 -29.47 -27.69 -23.13
C LYS A 358 -29.86 -28.57 -21.93
N VAL A 359 -31.12 -28.73 -21.53
CA VAL A 359 -32.48 -28.32 -22.01
C VAL A 359 -33.34 -28.08 -20.78
#